data_AF-A0A2A7MPJ7-F1
#
_entry.id   AF-A0A2A7MPJ7-F1
#
_cell.length_a   1.000
_cell.length_b   1.000
_cell.length_c   1.000
_cell.angle_alpha   90.00
_cell.angle_beta   90.00
_cell.angle_gamma   90.00
#
_symmetry.space_group_name_H-M   'P 1'
#
loop_
_entity.id
_entity.type
_entity.pdbx_description
1 polymer ?
#
loop_
_entity_poly.entity_id
_entity_poly.type
_entity_poly.pdbx_seq_one_letter_code
_entity_poly.pdbx_strand_id
1 'polypeptide(L)'
;MDDATVWAYVDQQREDLADFLDTLSPQQWMRASVGNRRHPPGTTAADRLMDILVHGQDIAIPLGIERTMPIPAAVVAANRLWTMGSALNARKRFPKTRFVATDADFSVGEGAEIRGRIQDIVMTLSGRPAGLPLQQRGE
;
A
#
# COMPACT_ATOMS: atom_id res chain seq x y z
N MET A 1 26.65 -2.21 -12.36
CA MET A 1 25.70 -1.11 -12.59
C MET A 1 25.59 -0.36 -11.28
N ASP A 2 25.86 0.94 -11.26
CA ASP A 2 25.77 1.73 -10.03
C ASP A 2 24.31 2.14 -9.75
N ASP A 3 24.07 2.59 -8.52
CA ASP A 3 22.75 3.01 -8.08
C ASP A 3 22.20 4.17 -8.91
N ALA A 4 23.05 5.10 -9.34
CA ALA A 4 22.65 6.24 -10.16
C ALA A 4 22.07 5.79 -11.52
N THR A 5 22.71 4.81 -12.16
CA THR A 5 22.22 4.20 -13.41
C THR A 5 20.88 3.51 -13.20
N VAL A 6 20.73 2.77 -12.09
CA VAL A 6 19.45 2.11 -11.76
C VAL A 6 18.34 3.16 -11.56
N TRP A 7 18.61 4.25 -10.85
CA TRP A 7 17.64 5.34 -10.66
C TRP A 7 17.24 6.01 -11.97
N ALA A 8 18.19 6.26 -12.88
CA ALA A 8 17.87 6.79 -14.20
C ALA A 8 16.92 5.87 -14.99
N TYR A 9 17.10 4.54 -14.89
CA TYR A 9 16.15 3.60 -15.49
C TYR A 9 14.78 3.64 -14.82
N VAL A 10 14.72 3.76 -13.49
CA VAL A 10 13.45 3.89 -12.77
C VAL A 10 12.66 5.10 -13.28
N ASP A 11 13.34 6.24 -13.44
CA ASP A 11 12.68 7.47 -13.90
C ASP A 11 12.25 7.35 -15.36
N GLN A 12 13.11 6.84 -16.25
CA GLN A 12 12.73 6.59 -17.65
C GLN A 12 11.51 5.66 -17.76
N GLN A 13 11.49 4.56 -16.99
CA GLN A 13 10.35 3.63 -17.04
C GLN A 13 9.06 4.22 -16.46
N ARG A 14 9.14 5.21 -15.57
CA ARG A 14 7.96 5.94 -15.08
C ARG A 14 7.38 6.85 -16.16
N GLU A 15 8.25 7.58 -16.88
CA GLU A 15 7.85 8.44 -18.00
C GLU A 15 7.25 7.60 -19.14
N ASP A 16 7.96 6.56 -19.59
CA ASP A 16 7.49 5.66 -20.64
C ASP A 16 6.13 5.03 -20.31
N LEU A 17 5.92 4.63 -19.05
CA LEU A 17 4.66 4.05 -18.61
C LEU A 17 3.54 5.09 -18.60
N ALA A 18 3.81 6.33 -18.18
CA ALA A 18 2.82 7.40 -18.21
C ALA A 18 2.38 7.69 -19.65
N ASP A 19 3.34 7.87 -20.57
CA ASP A 19 3.08 8.08 -21.99
C ASP A 19 2.28 6.92 -22.59
N PHE A 20 2.62 5.68 -22.26
CA PHE A 20 1.87 4.51 -22.69
C PHE A 20 0.41 4.54 -22.21
N LEU A 21 0.19 4.84 -20.92
CA LEU A 21 -1.16 4.91 -20.33
C LEU A 21 -2.02 6.00 -20.99
N ASP A 22 -1.41 7.12 -21.39
CA ASP A 22 -2.09 8.21 -22.12
C ASP A 22 -2.54 7.82 -23.53
N THR A 23 -1.93 6.79 -24.14
CA THR A 23 -2.37 6.29 -25.45
C THR A 23 -3.62 5.41 -25.41
N LEU A 24 -4.03 4.95 -24.22
CA LEU A 24 -5.10 3.96 -24.09
C LEU A 24 -6.49 4.61 -24.23
N SER A 25 -7.34 4.05 -25.10
CA SER A 25 -8.75 4.44 -25.20
C SER A 25 -9.56 4.02 -23.95
N PRO A 26 -10.69 4.68 -23.63
CA PRO A 26 -11.55 4.29 -22.53
C PRO A 26 -11.99 2.81 -22.57
N GLN A 27 -12.20 2.25 -23.76
CA GLN A 27 -12.57 0.84 -23.93
C GLN A 27 -11.41 -0.10 -23.60
N GLN A 28 -10.17 0.27 -23.92
CA GLN A 28 -8.98 -0.52 -23.56
C GLN A 28 -8.74 -0.48 -22.04
N TRP A 29 -8.93 0.67 -21.40
CA TRP A 29 -8.88 0.83 -19.95
C TRP A 29 -9.86 -0.09 -19.20
N MET A 30 -11.08 -0.25 -19.71
CA MET A 30 -12.16 -0.95 -18.99
C MET A 30 -12.19 -2.47 -19.18
N ARG A 31 -11.70 -3.00 -20.30
CA ARG A 31 -11.99 -4.41 -20.70
C ARG A 31 -11.01 -5.46 -20.21
N ALA A 32 -9.77 -5.11 -19.87
CA ALA A 32 -8.71 -6.11 -19.73
C ALA A 32 -8.54 -6.69 -18.30
N SER A 33 -8.85 -5.93 -17.25
CA SER A 33 -8.52 -6.30 -15.87
C SER A 33 -9.74 -6.52 -14.97
N VAL A 34 -10.84 -5.80 -15.20
CA VAL A 34 -12.04 -5.86 -14.36
C VAL A 34 -12.71 -7.24 -14.50
N GLY A 35 -12.86 -7.95 -13.38
CA GLY A 35 -13.46 -9.30 -13.33
C GLY A 35 -12.46 -10.45 -13.52
N ASN A 36 -11.21 -10.17 -13.90
CA ASN A 36 -10.16 -11.17 -13.94
C ASN A 36 -9.71 -11.53 -12.51
N ARG A 37 -9.85 -12.81 -12.15
CA ARG A 37 -9.51 -13.34 -10.83
C ARG A 37 -8.20 -14.15 -10.82
N ARG A 38 -7.45 -14.19 -11.92
CA ARG A 38 -6.12 -14.82 -11.94
C ARG A 38 -5.17 -14.08 -11.02
N HIS A 39 -4.42 -14.83 -10.23
CA HIS A 39 -3.37 -14.31 -9.35
C HIS A 39 -2.20 -15.29 -9.31
N PRO A 40 -0.97 -14.83 -9.03
CA PRO A 40 0.20 -15.71 -8.92
C PRO A 40 -0.05 -16.84 -7.90
N PRO A 41 0.50 -18.06 -8.13
CA PRO A 41 0.48 -19.12 -7.13
C PRO A 41 1.03 -18.63 -5.79
N GLY A 42 0.34 -18.95 -4.70
CA GLY A 42 0.74 -18.53 -3.35
C GLY A 42 0.25 -17.14 -2.91
N THR A 43 -0.51 -16.43 -3.75
CA THR A 43 -1.20 -15.18 -3.39
C THR A 43 -2.70 -15.38 -3.22
N THR A 44 -3.36 -14.44 -2.54
CA THR A 44 -4.79 -14.44 -2.23
C THR A 44 -5.49 -13.20 -2.79
N ALA A 45 -6.83 -13.21 -2.81
CA ALA A 45 -7.61 -12.03 -3.14
C ALA A 45 -7.30 -10.82 -2.20
N ALA A 46 -6.98 -11.09 -0.94
CA ALA A 46 -6.58 -10.05 0.02
C ALA A 46 -5.23 -9.43 -0.32
N ASP A 47 -4.27 -10.22 -0.83
CA ASP A 47 -2.99 -9.68 -1.35
C ASP A 47 -3.24 -8.74 -2.53
N ARG A 48 -4.09 -9.15 -3.48
CA ARG A 48 -4.44 -8.33 -4.65
C ARG A 48 -5.15 -7.03 -4.26
N LEU A 49 -6.08 -7.09 -3.31
CA LEU A 49 -6.76 -5.90 -2.81
C LEU A 49 -5.78 -4.93 -2.16
N MET A 50 -4.89 -5.45 -1.31
CA MET A 50 -3.83 -4.68 -0.66
C MET A 50 -2.94 -3.98 -1.71
N ASP A 51 -2.47 -4.70 -2.73
CA ASP A 51 -1.65 -4.13 -3.80
C ASP A 51 -2.36 -2.96 -4.50
N ILE A 52 -3.63 -3.13 -4.87
CA ILE A 52 -4.42 -2.10 -5.56
C ILE A 52 -4.59 -0.85 -4.70
N LEU A 53 -4.84 -1.04 -3.39
CA LEU A 53 -5.01 0.08 -2.47
C LEU A 53 -3.70 0.82 -2.23
N VAL A 54 -2.62 0.10 -1.92
CA VAL A 54 -1.31 0.68 -1.61
C VAL A 54 -0.70 1.36 -2.83
N HIS A 55 -0.66 0.67 -3.97
CA HIS A 55 -0.07 1.25 -5.19
C HIS A 55 -0.91 2.39 -5.77
N GLY A 56 -2.22 2.39 -5.54
CA GLY A 56 -3.05 3.55 -5.85
C GLY A 56 -2.62 4.80 -5.08
N GLN A 57 -2.19 4.65 -3.82
CA GLN A 57 -1.64 5.77 -3.05
C GLN A 57 -0.19 6.10 -3.41
N ASP A 58 0.62 5.11 -3.78
CA ASP A 58 1.98 5.35 -4.29
C ASP A 58 1.96 6.29 -5.51
N ILE A 59 0.86 6.32 -6.26
CA ILE A 59 0.60 7.28 -7.36
C ILE A 59 -0.03 8.58 -6.85
N ALA A 60 -1.09 8.48 -6.05
CA ALA A 60 -1.91 9.65 -5.69
C ALA A 60 -1.18 10.63 -4.75
N ILE A 61 -0.43 10.12 -3.75
CA ILE A 61 0.22 10.95 -2.72
C ILE A 61 1.27 11.90 -3.35
N PRO A 62 2.23 11.44 -4.18
CA PRO A 62 3.22 12.34 -4.78
C PRO A 62 2.61 13.40 -5.71
N LEU A 63 1.46 13.10 -6.33
CA LEU A 63 0.75 14.02 -7.21
C LEU A 63 -0.16 15.00 -6.44
N GLY A 64 -0.27 14.88 -5.11
CA GLY A 64 -1.21 15.67 -4.31
C GLY A 64 -2.68 15.38 -4.63
N ILE A 65 -2.99 14.23 -5.22
CA ILE A 65 -4.35 13.82 -5.59
C ILE A 65 -4.99 13.13 -4.39
N GLU A 66 -6.18 13.57 -4.01
CA GLU A 66 -6.96 12.86 -3.00
C GLU A 66 -7.54 11.56 -3.58
N ARG A 67 -7.13 10.43 -2.99
CA ARG A 67 -7.70 9.12 -3.30
C ARG A 67 -8.10 8.42 -2.01
N THR A 68 -9.38 8.48 -1.67
CA THR A 68 -9.91 7.83 -0.45
C THR A 68 -9.91 6.30 -0.61
N MET A 69 -9.35 5.57 0.36
CA MET A 69 -9.56 4.12 0.42
C MET A 69 -10.96 3.81 0.99
N PRO A 70 -11.76 2.93 0.35
CA PRO A 70 -12.98 2.44 0.97
C PRO A 70 -12.67 1.73 2.29
N ILE A 71 -13.31 2.16 3.38
CA ILE A 71 -13.00 1.69 4.75
C ILE A 71 -13.01 0.16 4.88
N PRO A 72 -14.05 -0.58 4.42
CA PRO A 72 -14.06 -2.05 4.54
C PRO A 72 -12.88 -2.72 3.81
N ALA A 73 -12.49 -2.17 2.67
CA ALA A 73 -11.37 -2.68 1.89
C ALA A 73 -10.02 -2.40 2.57
N ALA A 74 -9.86 -1.21 3.16
CA ALA A 74 -8.68 -0.84 3.92
C ALA A 74 -8.50 -1.72 5.16
N VAL A 75 -9.58 -2.08 5.86
CA VAL A 75 -9.54 -3.01 7.00
C VAL A 75 -9.05 -4.40 6.59
N VAL A 76 -9.49 -4.91 5.44
CA VAL A 76 -8.99 -6.20 4.91
C VAL A 76 -7.49 -6.11 4.60
N ALA A 77 -7.06 -5.03 3.94
CA ALA A 77 -5.64 -4.82 3.62
C ALA A 77 -4.78 -4.68 4.89
N ALA A 78 -5.24 -3.95 5.91
CA ALA A 78 -4.52 -3.78 7.16
C ALA A 78 -4.36 -5.11 7.92
N ASN A 79 -5.42 -5.92 8.01
CA ASN A 79 -5.35 -7.27 8.57
C ASN A 79 -4.39 -8.17 7.81
N ARG A 80 -4.39 -8.07 6.46
CA ARG A 80 -3.48 -8.85 5.62
C ARG A 80 -2.02 -8.45 5.86
N LEU A 81 -1.71 -7.17 5.83
CA LEU A 81 -0.36 -6.64 6.14
C LEU A 81 0.12 -7.05 7.54
N TRP A 82 -0.80 -7.10 8.50
CA TRP A 82 -0.48 -7.54 9.86
C TRP A 82 -0.19 -9.05 9.97
N THR A 83 -0.82 -9.88 9.14
CA THR A 83 -0.76 -11.35 9.26
C THR A 83 0.22 -12.00 8.29
N MET A 84 0.58 -11.32 7.20
CA MET A 84 1.48 -11.87 6.20
C MET A 84 2.94 -11.95 6.68
N GLY A 85 3.62 -13.06 6.36
CA GLY A 85 4.96 -13.40 6.86
C GLY A 85 6.15 -12.94 5.99
N SER A 86 5.92 -12.15 4.94
CA SER A 86 6.94 -11.76 3.95
C SER A 86 7.88 -10.63 4.44
N ALA A 87 8.75 -10.10 3.56
CA ALA A 87 9.64 -8.96 3.86
C ALA A 87 8.92 -7.72 4.43
N LEU A 88 7.60 -7.62 4.26
CA LEU A 88 6.76 -6.58 4.85
C LEU A 88 6.22 -6.93 6.24
N ASN A 89 6.69 -8.00 6.90
CA ASN A 89 6.16 -8.49 8.17
C ASN A 89 5.98 -7.37 9.21
N ALA A 90 4.74 -6.88 9.32
CA ALA A 90 4.45 -5.69 10.09
C ALA A 90 4.61 -5.97 11.60
N ARG A 91 4.30 -7.19 12.05
CA ARG A 91 4.50 -7.62 13.45
C ARG A 91 5.97 -7.51 13.85
N LYS A 92 6.89 -7.96 13.00
CA LYS A 92 8.34 -7.85 13.26
C LYS A 92 8.81 -6.40 13.27
N ARG A 93 8.25 -5.55 12.41
CA ARG A 93 8.59 -4.12 12.35
C ARG A 93 7.99 -3.31 13.49
N PHE A 94 6.90 -3.78 14.11
CA PHE A 94 6.16 -3.07 15.15
C PHE A 94 5.81 -4.00 16.33
N PRO A 95 6.81 -4.59 17.02
CA PRO A 95 6.58 -5.65 18.01
C PRO A 95 5.95 -5.17 19.32
N LYS A 96 5.93 -3.86 19.58
CA LYS A 96 5.42 -3.24 20.83
C LYS A 96 4.46 -2.08 20.54
N THR A 97 3.80 -2.13 19.39
CA THR A 97 2.89 -1.10 18.94
C THR A 97 1.51 -1.70 18.74
N ARG A 98 0.50 -0.99 19.24
CA ARG A 98 -0.90 -1.26 18.94
C ARG A 98 -1.42 -0.18 18.00
N PHE A 99 -1.81 -0.55 16.79
CA PHE A 99 -2.46 0.35 15.85
C PHE A 99 -3.97 0.31 16.07
N VAL A 100 -4.60 1.48 16.15
CA VAL A 100 -6.06 1.62 16.31
C VAL A 100 -6.58 2.62 15.29
N ALA A 101 -7.52 2.20 14.45
CA ALA A 101 -8.15 3.09 13.48
C ALA A 101 -9.10 4.07 14.18
N THR A 102 -9.12 5.32 13.73
CA THR A 102 -10.04 6.36 14.25
C THR A 102 -11.35 6.42 13.47
N ASP A 103 -11.37 5.90 12.24
CA ASP A 103 -12.49 5.94 11.30
C ASP A 103 -13.02 4.55 10.93
N ALA A 104 -12.54 3.49 11.60
CA ALA A 104 -12.96 2.10 11.37
C ALA A 104 -12.89 1.28 12.66
N ASP A 105 -13.69 0.22 12.75
CA ASP A 105 -13.53 -0.81 13.79
C ASP A 105 -12.33 -1.71 13.45
N PHE A 106 -11.13 -1.24 13.77
CA PHE A 106 -9.89 -1.94 13.52
C PHE A 106 -8.84 -1.67 14.60
N SER A 107 -8.25 -2.73 15.13
CA SER A 107 -7.12 -2.68 16.04
C SER A 107 -6.23 -3.91 15.85
N VAL A 108 -4.91 -3.72 15.80
CA VAL A 108 -3.93 -4.83 15.75
C VAL A 108 -2.68 -4.52 16.57
N GLY A 109 -2.04 -5.56 17.07
CA GLY A 109 -0.83 -5.44 17.89
C GLY A 109 -1.11 -5.10 19.35
N GLU A 110 -0.03 -4.98 20.11
CA GLU A 110 -0.02 -4.79 21.56
C GLU A 110 1.10 -3.83 21.95
N GLY A 111 0.90 -3.06 23.02
CA GLY A 111 1.87 -2.08 23.52
C GLY A 111 1.40 -0.64 23.32
N ALA A 112 2.32 0.26 22.96
CA ALA A 112 2.04 1.68 22.82
C ALA A 112 1.03 1.93 21.69
N GLU A 113 -0.03 2.67 22.01
CA GLU A 113 -1.12 2.91 21.06
C GLU A 113 -0.76 4.02 20.07
N ILE A 114 -0.94 3.73 18.78
CA ILE A 114 -0.88 4.69 17.68
C ILE A 114 -2.25 4.74 17.02
N ARG A 115 -2.85 5.93 17.05
CA ARG A 115 -4.17 6.19 16.46
C ARG A 115 -4.01 6.95 15.15
N GLY A 116 -4.83 6.60 14.16
CA GLY A 116 -4.92 7.33 12.90
C GLY A 116 -5.98 6.75 11.99
N ARG A 117 -6.15 7.32 10.79
CA ARG A 117 -7.12 6.79 9.83
C ARG A 117 -6.67 5.43 9.31
N ILE A 118 -7.61 4.56 8.95
CA ILE A 118 -7.30 3.21 8.48
C ILE A 118 -6.37 3.23 7.26
N GLN A 119 -6.50 4.22 6.37
CA GLN A 119 -5.61 4.37 5.21
C GLN A 119 -4.15 4.66 5.64
N ASP A 120 -3.95 5.49 6.65
CA ASP A 120 -2.60 5.88 7.12
C ASP A 120 -1.94 4.70 7.82
N ILE A 121 -2.74 3.90 8.53
CA ILE A 121 -2.33 2.62 9.11
C ILE A 121 -1.94 1.64 8.00
N VAL A 122 -2.75 1.47 6.94
CA VAL A 122 -2.40 0.61 5.80
C VAL A 122 -1.07 1.03 5.18
N MET A 123 -0.88 2.32 4.90
CA MET A 123 0.36 2.81 4.31
C MET A 123 1.56 2.56 5.24
N THR A 124 1.42 2.83 6.54
CA THR A 124 2.45 2.57 7.55
C THR A 124 2.80 1.08 7.68
N LEU A 125 1.78 0.21 7.76
CA LEU A 125 1.95 -1.23 7.80
C LEU A 125 2.50 -1.79 6.49
N SER A 126 2.44 -1.06 5.37
CA SER A 126 3.09 -1.44 4.11
C SER A 126 4.51 -0.89 3.95
N GLY A 127 5.02 -0.17 4.96
CA GLY A 127 6.37 0.41 4.95
C GLY A 127 6.47 1.81 4.34
N ARG A 128 5.35 2.44 3.96
CA ARG A 128 5.33 3.84 3.52
C ARG A 128 5.06 4.76 4.71
N PRO A 129 5.79 5.89 4.83
CA PRO A 129 5.43 6.95 5.79
C PRO A 129 4.04 7.51 5.48
N ALA A 130 3.21 7.71 6.50
CA ALA A 130 1.85 8.25 6.35
C ALA A 130 1.45 9.19 7.50
N GLY A 131 2.41 9.94 8.05
CA GLY A 131 2.15 10.96 9.07
C GLY A 131 1.74 10.43 10.45
N LEU A 132 1.72 9.12 10.68
CA LEU A 132 1.51 8.56 12.01
C LEU A 132 2.72 8.87 12.91
N PRO A 133 2.51 9.25 14.19
CA PRO A 133 3.59 9.54 15.13
C PRO A 133 4.28 8.25 15.59
N LEU A 134 5.05 7.63 14.69
CA LEU A 134 5.87 6.48 14.99
C LEU A 134 7.03 6.92 15.88
N GLN A 135 7.21 6.28 17.04
CA GLN A 135 8.45 6.43 17.81
C GLN A 135 9.60 5.92 16.94
N GLN A 136 10.62 6.77 16.70
CA GLN A 136 11.75 6.43 15.85
C GLN A 136 12.45 5.17 16.37
N ARG A 137 12.86 4.28 15.46
CA ARG A 137 13.67 3.12 15.81
C ARG A 137 15.02 3.66 16.29
N GLY A 138 15.42 3.28 17.51
CA GLY A 138 16.83 3.37 17.89
C GLY A 138 17.65 2.55 16.89
N GLU A 139 18.69 3.18 16.36
CA GLU A 139 19.68 2.61 15.44
C GLU A 139 20.37 1.37 16.01
#